data_AF-A0A956T5G5-F1
#
_entry.id   AF-A0A956T5G5-F1
#
_cell.length_a   1.000
_cell.length_b   1.000
_cell.length_c   1.000
_cell.angle_alpha   90.00
_cell.angle_beta   90.00
_cell.angle_gamma   90.00
#
_symmetry.space_group_name_H-M   'P 1'
#
loop_
_entity.id
_entity.type
_entity.pdbx_description
1 polymer ?
#
loop_
_entity_poly.entity_id
_entity_poly.type
_entity_poly.pdbx_seq_one_letter_code
_entity_poly.pdbx_strand_id
1 'polypeptide(L)'
;IFSVLLSLVGVFWGLVITQMPFGIIMTGVGVISLAGVVVNNAIVLMDYTIQLRERGMTKRDALLQAGVTRLRPVLLTAVTTVLGLIPMATGVSFDFRNFELVVGSDSAQWWGSMAVAVIFGLVVSTLLTLMVVPAIYSLIDDVSHWFQRVFARWINTDAGGGTVPRPVEIPES
;
A
#
# COMPACT_ATOMS: atom_id res chain seq x y z
N ILE A 1 -4.56 5.46 1.61
CA ILE A 1 -4.45 5.94 3.00
C ILE A 1 -3.65 4.98 3.88
N PHE A 2 -4.02 3.70 4.01
CA PHE A 2 -3.23 2.74 4.81
C PHE A 2 -1.75 2.68 4.42
N SER A 3 -1.40 2.68 3.13
CA SER A 3 -0.01 2.69 2.66
C SER A 3 0.80 3.91 3.14
N VAL A 4 0.15 5.06 3.35
CA VAL A 4 0.82 6.28 3.86
C VAL A 4 1.12 6.15 5.36
N LEU A 5 0.22 5.53 6.13
CA LEU A 5 0.48 5.24 7.54
C LEU A 5 1.63 4.23 7.67
N LEU A 6 1.67 3.22 6.80
CA LEU A 6 2.74 2.22 6.75
C LEU A 6 4.10 2.86 6.38
N SER A 7 4.10 3.86 5.48
CA SER A 7 5.33 4.57 5.11
C SER A 7 5.88 5.44 6.23
N LEU A 8 5.01 6.08 7.02
CA LEU A 8 5.41 6.82 8.22
C LEU A 8 6.15 5.92 9.22
N VAL A 9 5.65 4.72 9.48
CA VAL A 9 6.33 3.75 10.36
C VAL A 9 7.73 3.46 9.84
N GLY A 10 7.88 3.23 8.53
CA GLY A 10 9.19 3.02 7.91
C GLY A 10 10.15 4.19 8.04
N VAL A 11 9.66 5.43 7.93
CA VAL A 11 10.46 6.66 8.12
C VAL A 11 11.01 6.72 9.55
N PHE A 12 10.15 6.54 10.55
CA PHE A 12 10.58 6.55 11.95
C PHE A 12 11.60 5.44 12.23
N TRP A 13 11.36 4.25 11.69
CA TRP A 13 12.27 3.12 11.83
C TRP A 13 13.63 3.40 11.20
N GLY A 14 13.64 3.99 10.00
CA GLY A 14 14.87 4.39 9.30
C GLY A 14 15.68 5.42 10.07
N LEU A 15 15.03 6.45 10.63
CA LEU A 15 15.73 7.48 11.41
C LEU A 15 16.35 6.92 12.69
N VAL A 16 15.67 5.99 13.37
CA VAL A 16 16.19 5.31 14.57
C VAL A 16 17.40 4.45 14.22
N ILE A 17 17.35 3.68 13.13
CA ILE A 17 18.48 2.84 12.69
C ILE A 17 19.68 3.70 12.30
N THR A 18 19.44 4.78 11.57
CA THR A 18 20.50 5.65 11.04
C THR A 18 20.98 6.68 12.08
N GLN A 19 20.39 6.68 13.29
CA GLN A 19 20.72 7.58 14.41
C GLN A 19 20.69 9.08 14.01
N MET A 20 19.83 9.44 13.05
CA MET A 20 19.71 10.82 12.57
C MET A 20 18.61 11.56 13.36
N PRO A 21 18.82 12.85 13.68
CA PRO A 21 17.82 13.63 14.40
C PRO A 21 16.55 13.79 13.56
N PHE A 22 15.39 13.71 14.21
CA PHE A 22 14.11 13.99 13.57
C PHE A 22 13.98 15.51 13.37
N GLY A 23 14.25 15.97 12.14
CA GLY A 23 14.11 17.37 11.76
C GLY A 23 12.72 17.65 11.21
N ILE A 24 11.92 18.47 11.89
CA ILE A 24 10.52 18.75 11.49
C ILE A 24 10.42 19.22 10.03
N ILE A 25 11.35 20.07 9.59
CA ILE A 25 11.35 20.62 8.22
C ILE A 25 11.85 19.57 7.21
N MET A 26 13.10 19.10 7.35
CA MET A 26 13.73 18.22 6.36
C MET A 26 13.08 16.82 6.30
N THR A 27 12.83 16.21 7.45
CA THR A 27 12.10 14.94 7.51
C THR A 27 10.64 15.12 7.07
N GLY A 28 10.00 16.23 7.43
CA GLY A 28 8.63 16.54 7.00
C GLY A 28 8.49 16.63 5.48
N VAL A 29 9.40 17.33 4.81
CA VAL A 29 9.46 17.39 3.35
C VAL A 29 9.68 16.00 2.75
N GLY A 30 10.58 15.20 3.33
CA GLY A 30 10.81 13.81 2.90
C GLY A 30 9.55 12.94 3.02
N VAL A 31 8.81 13.04 4.12
CA VAL A 31 7.55 12.33 4.35
C VAL A 31 6.48 12.73 3.33
N ILE A 32 6.30 14.02 3.08
CA ILE A 32 5.31 14.53 2.12
C ILE A 32 5.63 14.05 0.70
N SER A 33 6.90 14.14 0.29
CA SER A 33 7.37 13.63 -1.01
C SER A 33 7.13 12.13 -1.14
N LEU A 34 7.49 11.36 -0.11
CA LEU A 34 7.29 9.92 -0.05
C LEU A 34 5.81 9.54 -0.16
N ALA A 35 4.91 10.27 0.52
CA ALA A 35 3.47 9.99 0.49
C ALA A 35 2.92 10.01 -0.95
N GLY A 36 3.38 10.94 -1.79
CA GLY A 36 3.00 11.00 -3.20
C GLY A 36 3.42 9.76 -3.98
N VAL A 37 4.67 9.30 -3.80
CA VAL A 37 5.20 8.11 -4.48
C VAL A 37 4.45 6.86 -4.03
N VAL A 38 4.24 6.70 -2.73
CA VAL A 38 3.57 5.52 -2.15
C VAL A 38 2.10 5.45 -2.58
N VAL A 39 1.39 6.58 -2.61
CA VAL A 39 0.00 6.64 -3.07
C VAL A 39 -0.09 6.29 -4.55
N ASN A 40 0.81 6.81 -5.39
CA ASN A 40 0.83 6.49 -6.82
C ASN A 40 1.06 4.99 -7.05
N ASN A 41 2.04 4.40 -6.35
CA ASN A 41 2.32 2.97 -6.44
C ASN A 41 1.11 2.12 -6.00
N ALA A 42 0.37 2.55 -4.97
CA ALA A 42 -0.82 1.85 -4.49
C ALA A 42 -2.04 1.98 -5.44
N ILE A 43 -2.26 3.16 -6.01
CA ILE A 43 -3.36 3.40 -6.97
C ILE A 43 -3.20 2.52 -8.20
N VAL A 44 -1.99 2.50 -8.79
CA VAL A 44 -1.68 1.72 -10.00
C VAL A 44 -1.90 0.22 -9.78
N LEU A 45 -1.60 -0.28 -8.58
CA LEU A 45 -1.82 -1.68 -8.20
C LEU A 45 -3.32 -2.00 -8.04
N MET A 46 -4.07 -1.13 -7.37
CA MET A 46 -5.51 -1.29 -7.18
C MET A 46 -6.27 -1.26 -8.51
N ASP A 47 -5.96 -0.27 -9.37
CA ASP A 47 -6.56 -0.11 -10.69
C ASP A 47 -6.37 -1.34 -11.58
N TYR A 48 -5.16 -1.93 -11.56
CA TYR A 48 -4.89 -3.16 -12.31
C TYR A 48 -5.67 -4.35 -11.78
N THR A 49 -5.77 -4.46 -10.46
CA THR A 49 -6.55 -5.53 -9.84
C THR A 49 -8.02 -5.43 -10.24
N ILE A 50 -8.59 -4.21 -10.28
CA ILE A 50 -9.96 -3.95 -10.75
C ILE A 50 -10.10 -4.33 -12.22
N GLN A 51 -9.19 -3.87 -13.09
CA GLN A 51 -9.21 -4.25 -14.51
C GLN A 51 -9.15 -5.77 -14.74
N LEU A 52 -8.35 -6.51 -13.97
CA LEU A 52 -8.30 -7.97 -14.10
C LEU A 52 -9.61 -8.64 -13.68
N ARG A 53 -10.29 -8.09 -12.65
CA ARG A 53 -11.62 -8.57 -12.26
C ARG A 53 -12.67 -8.29 -13.32
N GLU A 54 -12.65 -7.13 -13.95
CA GLU A 54 -13.58 -6.77 -15.04
C GLU A 54 -13.41 -7.67 -16.26
N ARG A 55 -12.20 -8.20 -16.48
CA ARG A 55 -11.90 -9.20 -17.51
C ARG A 55 -12.37 -10.62 -17.16
N GLY A 56 -13.08 -10.78 -16.05
CA GLY A 56 -13.67 -12.06 -15.65
C GLY A 56 -12.74 -13.00 -14.88
N MET A 57 -11.54 -12.54 -14.47
CA MET A 57 -10.66 -13.38 -13.67
C MET A 57 -11.20 -13.58 -12.26
N THR A 58 -11.03 -14.81 -11.78
CA THR A 58 -11.18 -15.19 -10.38
C THR A 58 -10.32 -14.29 -9.49
N LYS A 59 -10.91 -13.85 -8.38
CA LYS A 59 -10.32 -12.96 -7.38
C LYS A 59 -8.85 -13.27 -7.05
N ARG A 60 -8.55 -14.55 -6.79
CA ARG A 60 -7.22 -15.03 -6.43
C ARG A 60 -6.21 -14.90 -7.58
N ASP A 61 -6.62 -15.21 -8.80
CA ASP A 61 -5.76 -15.15 -9.99
C ASP A 61 -5.50 -13.71 -10.41
N ALA A 62 -6.53 -12.85 -10.30
CA ALA A 62 -6.39 -11.41 -10.51
C ALA A 62 -5.34 -10.81 -9.57
N LEU A 63 -5.29 -11.22 -8.29
CA LEU A 63 -4.28 -10.72 -7.36
C LEU A 63 -2.88 -11.23 -7.64
N LEU A 64 -2.73 -12.53 -7.92
CA LEU A 64 -1.42 -13.12 -8.20
C LEU A 64 -0.82 -12.47 -9.46
N GLN A 65 -1.62 -12.32 -10.51
CA GLN A 65 -1.17 -11.70 -11.75
C GLN A 65 -0.95 -10.19 -11.58
N ALA A 66 -1.79 -9.51 -10.78
CA ALA A 66 -1.59 -8.10 -10.47
C ALA A 66 -0.33 -7.83 -9.67
N GLY A 67 -0.07 -8.64 -8.64
CA GLY A 67 1.13 -8.57 -7.83
C GLY A 67 2.40 -8.73 -8.68
N VAL A 68 2.48 -9.78 -9.50
CA VAL A 68 3.69 -10.07 -10.30
C VAL A 68 3.93 -9.00 -11.38
N THR A 69 2.88 -8.52 -12.04
CA THR A 69 3.01 -7.57 -13.17
C THR A 69 3.35 -6.16 -12.70
N ARG A 70 2.79 -5.73 -11.57
CA ARG A 70 3.00 -4.40 -11.00
C ARG A 70 4.24 -4.30 -10.11
N LEU A 71 4.68 -5.42 -9.51
CA LEU A 71 5.91 -5.46 -8.70
C LEU A 71 7.11 -4.95 -9.48
N ARG A 72 7.21 -5.24 -10.78
CA ARG A 72 8.31 -4.80 -11.65
C ARG A 72 8.43 -3.27 -11.71
N PRO A 73 7.38 -2.50 -12.11
CA PRO A 73 7.40 -1.05 -12.04
C PRO A 73 7.70 -0.46 -10.66
N VAL A 74 7.08 -1.00 -9.60
CA VAL A 74 7.21 -0.46 -8.24
C VAL A 74 8.61 -0.68 -7.67
N LEU A 75 9.22 -1.84 -7.93
CA LEU A 75 10.60 -2.09 -7.57
C LEU A 75 11.56 -1.21 -8.38
N LEU A 76 11.31 -0.98 -9.66
CA LEU A 76 12.15 -0.14 -10.50
C LEU A 76 12.17 1.30 -9.98
N THR A 77 11.02 1.87 -9.63
CA THR A 77 10.95 3.21 -9.04
C THR A 77 11.64 3.26 -7.68
N ALA A 78 11.37 2.29 -6.79
CA ALA A 78 12.02 2.22 -5.49
C ALA A 78 13.55 2.13 -5.61
N VAL A 79 14.06 1.20 -6.43
CA VAL A 79 15.50 1.04 -6.65
C VAL A 79 16.11 2.32 -7.23
N THR A 80 15.45 2.95 -8.20
CA THR A 80 15.96 4.18 -8.82
C THR A 80 16.04 5.34 -7.82
N THR A 81 15.00 5.50 -6.98
CA THR A 81 14.99 6.52 -5.92
C THR A 81 16.04 6.24 -4.86
N VAL A 82 16.20 4.98 -4.45
CA VAL A 82 17.22 4.60 -3.47
C VAL A 82 18.62 4.87 -4.02
N LEU A 83 18.92 4.44 -5.25
CA LEU A 83 20.21 4.68 -5.89
C LEU A 83 20.52 6.17 -6.03
N GLY A 84 19.53 6.99 -6.41
CA GLY A 84 19.71 8.44 -6.55
C GLY A 84 19.93 9.16 -5.21
N LEU A 85 19.39 8.62 -4.11
CA LEU A 85 19.45 9.24 -2.79
C LEU A 85 20.55 8.65 -1.88
N ILE A 86 21.16 7.51 -2.21
CA ILE A 86 22.27 6.90 -1.47
C ILE A 86 23.44 7.88 -1.20
N PRO A 87 23.99 8.61 -2.19
CA PRO A 87 25.12 9.51 -1.92
C PRO A 87 24.72 10.65 -0.97
N MET A 88 23.48 11.12 -1.09
CA MET A 88 22.93 12.15 -0.21
C MET A 88 22.68 11.63 1.21
N ALA A 89 22.17 10.41 1.36
CA ALA A 89 21.89 9.76 2.64
C ALA A 89 23.16 9.40 3.41
N THR A 90 24.22 9.03 2.70
CA THR A 90 25.53 8.69 3.29
C THR A 90 26.41 9.93 3.54
N GLY A 91 26.00 11.10 3.04
CA GLY A 91 26.76 12.34 3.15
C GLY A 91 28.10 12.32 2.42
N VAL A 92 28.22 11.43 1.44
CA VAL A 92 29.37 11.32 0.55
C VAL A 92 29.16 12.29 -0.61
N SER A 93 29.84 13.43 -0.55
CA SER A 93 29.85 14.40 -1.64
C SER A 93 31.03 14.08 -2.56
N PHE A 94 30.74 13.68 -3.79
CA PHE A 94 31.76 13.45 -4.82
C PHE A 94 32.22 14.82 -5.33
N ASP A 95 33.43 15.26 -4.98
CA ASP A 95 34.00 16.48 -5.54
C ASP A 95 34.51 16.18 -6.96
N PHE A 96 33.70 16.49 -7.97
CA PHE A 96 34.08 16.35 -9.38
C PHE A 96 35.27 17.21 -9.79
N ARG A 97 35.65 18.22 -9.00
CA ARG A 97 36.76 19.12 -9.31
C ARG A 97 38.11 18.58 -8.85
N ASN A 98 38.12 17.84 -7.75
CA ASN A 98 39.34 17.26 -7.15
C ASN A 98 39.40 15.73 -7.19
N PHE A 99 38.36 15.06 -7.74
CA PHE A 99 38.23 13.59 -7.71
C PHE A 99 38.34 13.01 -6.28
N GLU A 100 37.85 13.75 -5.29
CA GLU A 100 37.95 13.37 -3.88
C GLU A 100 36.57 13.13 -3.27
N LEU A 101 36.48 12.06 -2.48
CA LEU A 101 35.27 11.71 -1.73
C LEU A 101 35.29 12.49 -0.42
N VAL A 102 34.60 13.63 -0.39
CA VAL A 102 34.45 14.41 0.84
C VAL A 102 33.27 13.86 1.63
N VAL A 103 33.57 13.26 2.78
CA VAL A 103 32.56 12.75 3.71
C VAL A 103 32.38 13.75 4.84
N GLY A 104 31.16 14.25 5.03
CA GLY A 104 30.82 15.08 6.20
C GLY A 104 30.82 16.60 5.99
N SER A 105 30.22 17.09 4.90
CA SER A 105 29.87 18.51 4.82
C SER A 105 28.68 18.83 5.73
N ASP A 106 28.64 20.00 6.37
CA ASP A 106 27.52 20.44 7.22
C ASP A 106 26.17 20.35 6.47
N SER A 107 26.19 20.60 5.15
CA SER A 107 25.01 20.45 4.30
C SER A 107 24.51 19.01 4.23
N ALA A 108 25.39 18.02 4.18
CA ALA A 108 25.01 16.61 4.11
C ALA A 108 24.19 16.15 5.32
N GLN A 109 24.36 16.78 6.49
CA GLN A 109 23.56 16.46 7.68
C GLN A 109 22.09 16.85 7.51
N TRP A 110 21.81 18.00 6.89
CA TRP A 110 20.45 18.48 6.65
C TRP A 110 19.73 17.65 5.59
N TRP A 111 20.38 17.45 4.44
CA TRP A 111 19.81 16.70 3.31
C TRP A 111 19.83 15.18 3.53
N GLY A 112 20.77 14.67 4.34
CA GLY A 112 20.88 13.25 4.69
C GLY A 112 19.67 12.75 5.46
N SER A 113 19.18 13.51 6.45
CA SER A 113 17.98 13.15 7.22
C SER A 113 16.71 13.02 6.34
N MET A 114 16.58 13.89 5.32
CA MET A 114 15.51 13.81 4.33
C MET A 114 15.67 12.58 3.44
N ALA A 115 16.87 12.34 2.91
CA ALA A 115 17.16 11.22 2.02
C ALA A 115 16.93 9.87 2.72
N VAL A 116 17.38 9.73 3.96
CA VAL A 116 17.16 8.53 4.79
C VAL A 116 15.67 8.30 5.03
N ALA A 117 14.92 9.35 5.38
CA ALA A 117 13.48 9.26 5.56
C ALA A 117 12.78 8.74 4.30
N VAL A 118 13.11 9.28 3.13
CA VAL A 118 12.55 8.82 1.86
C VAL A 118 12.97 7.38 1.58
N ILE A 119 14.26 7.04 1.63
CA ILE A 119 14.78 5.69 1.32
C ILE A 119 14.10 4.63 2.19
N PHE A 120 14.18 4.76 3.51
CA PHE A 120 13.63 3.75 4.43
C PHE A 120 12.12 3.72 4.37
N GLY A 121 11.47 4.88 4.30
CA GLY A 121 10.03 4.98 4.16
C GLY A 121 9.52 4.31 2.89
N LEU A 122 10.23 4.44 1.76
CA LEU A 122 9.88 3.82 0.47
C LEU A 122 10.13 2.32 0.49
N VAL A 123 11.29 1.87 0.99
CA VAL A 123 11.63 0.44 1.06
C VAL A 123 10.63 -0.31 1.96
N VAL A 124 10.41 0.19 3.17
CA VAL A 124 9.49 -0.43 4.12
C VAL A 124 8.06 -0.37 3.60
N SER A 125 7.59 0.79 3.12
CA SER A 125 6.22 0.88 2.59
C SER A 125 6.00 0.04 1.35
N THR A 126 7.00 -0.13 0.49
CA THR A 126 6.87 -0.96 -0.72
C THR A 126 6.74 -2.43 -0.34
N LEU A 127 7.60 -2.91 0.57
CA LEU A 127 7.52 -4.28 1.08
C LEU A 127 6.19 -4.53 1.81
N LEU A 128 5.81 -3.60 2.70
CA LEU A 128 4.57 -3.72 3.46
C LEU A 128 3.34 -3.59 2.56
N THR A 129 3.33 -2.70 1.57
CA THR A 129 2.21 -2.57 0.62
C THR A 129 2.03 -3.85 -0.19
N LEU A 130 3.13 -4.48 -0.62
CA LEU A 130 3.07 -5.75 -1.34
C LEU A 130 2.46 -6.89 -0.49
N MET A 131 2.70 -6.87 0.82
CA MET A 131 2.13 -7.84 1.77
C MET A 131 0.69 -7.48 2.18
N VAL A 132 0.38 -6.18 2.30
CA VAL A 132 -0.92 -5.67 2.75
C VAL A 132 -1.98 -5.78 1.65
N VAL A 133 -1.62 -5.66 0.38
CA VAL A 133 -2.57 -5.81 -0.73
C VAL A 133 -3.24 -7.19 -0.78
N PRO A 134 -2.52 -8.32 -0.71
CA PRO A 134 -3.15 -9.63 -0.60
C PRO A 134 -3.95 -9.80 0.70
N ALA A 135 -3.50 -9.22 1.81
CA ALA A 135 -4.22 -9.29 3.09
C ALA A 135 -5.55 -8.51 3.08
N ILE A 136 -5.55 -7.26 2.62
CA ILE A 136 -6.77 -6.43 2.50
C ILE A 136 -7.77 -7.09 1.56
N TYR A 137 -7.29 -7.68 0.47
CA TYR A 137 -8.21 -8.30 -0.47
C TYR A 137 -8.82 -9.60 0.07
N SER A 138 -8.05 -10.43 0.79
CA SER A 138 -8.60 -11.58 1.54
C SER A 138 -9.65 -11.12 2.56
N LEU A 139 -9.37 -10.03 3.29
CA LEU A 139 -10.30 -9.44 4.25
C LEU A 139 -11.60 -8.96 3.59
N ILE A 140 -11.52 -8.28 2.45
CA ILE A 140 -12.71 -7.82 1.71
C ILE A 140 -13.52 -9.02 1.19
N ASP A 141 -12.88 -10.12 0.81
CA ASP A 141 -13.55 -11.33 0.35
C ASP A 141 -14.31 -12.02 1.49
N ASP A 142 -13.65 -12.19 2.64
CA ASP A 142 -14.27 -12.75 3.85
C ASP A 142 -15.41 -11.88 4.36
N VAL A 143 -15.25 -10.56 4.35
CA VAL A 143 -16.31 -9.61 4.72
C VAL A 143 -17.47 -9.67 3.73
N SER A 144 -17.21 -9.75 2.43
CA SER A 144 -18.25 -9.91 1.40
C SER A 144 -19.05 -11.20 1.60
N HIS A 145 -18.38 -12.33 1.85
CA HIS A 145 -19.04 -13.61 2.08
C HIS A 145 -19.77 -13.69 3.42
N TRP A 146 -19.30 -12.97 4.44
CA TRP A 146 -19.99 -12.83 5.72
C TRP A 146 -21.22 -11.92 5.60
N PHE A 147 -21.09 -10.77 4.94
CA PHE A 147 -22.19 -9.82 4.74
C PHE A 147 -23.30 -10.43 3.89
N GLN A 148 -22.97 -11.19 2.84
CA GLN A 148 -23.96 -11.96 2.07
C GLN A 148 -24.66 -13.03 2.92
N ARG A 149 -23.95 -13.73 3.81
CA ARG A 149 -24.56 -14.72 4.71
C ARG A 149 -25.46 -14.08 5.76
N VAL A 150 -25.11 -12.90 6.26
CA VAL A 150 -25.92 -12.17 7.24
C VAL A 150 -27.13 -11.53 6.57
N PHE A 151 -26.98 -10.92 5.41
CA PHE A 151 -28.09 -10.27 4.68
C PHE A 151 -29.08 -11.31 4.09
N ALA A 152 -28.58 -12.45 3.60
CA ALA A 152 -29.43 -13.55 3.15
C ALA A 152 -30.23 -14.19 4.31
N ARG A 153 -29.72 -14.17 5.54
CA ARG A 153 -30.47 -14.62 6.73
C ARG A 153 -31.64 -13.69 7.05
N TRP A 154 -31.49 -12.38 6.89
CA TRP A 154 -32.57 -11.42 7.11
C TRP A 154 -33.67 -11.54 6.04
N ILE A 155 -33.32 -11.61 4.75
CA ILE A 155 -34.32 -11.77 3.68
C ILE A 155 -35.11 -13.09 3.79
N ASN A 156 -34.49 -14.18 4.22
CA ASN A 156 -35.21 -15.47 4.41
C ASN A 156 -36.07 -15.51 5.67
N THR A 157 -35.87 -14.61 6.64
CA THR A 157 -36.72 -14.52 7.83
C THR A 157 -38.06 -13.81 7.52
N ASP A 158 -38.07 -12.87 6.57
CA ASP A 158 -39.29 -12.13 6.21
C ASP A 158 -40.23 -12.90 5.26
N ALA A 159 -39.73 -13.95 4.60
CA ALA A 159 -40.53 -14.84 3.75
C ALA A 159 -41.27 -15.95 4.53
N GLY A 160 -41.00 -16.11 5.83
CA GLY A 160 -41.56 -17.18 6.69
C GLY A 160 -42.88 -16.83 7.40
N GLY A 161 -43.44 -15.64 7.18
CA GLY A 161 -44.62 -15.12 7.91
C GLY A 161 -45.95 -15.16 7.16
N GLY A 162 -46.00 -15.70 5.94
CA GLY A 162 -47.23 -15.77 5.13
C GLY A 162 -47.82 -17.18 5.14
N THR A 163 -48.83 -17.41 5.96
CA THR A 163 -49.68 -18.61 5.85
C THR A 163 -50.25 -18.67 4.43
N VAL A 164 -49.81 -19.64 3.62
CA VAL A 164 -50.45 -20.00 2.36
C VAL A 164 -51.91 -20.37 2.68
N PRO A 165 -52.93 -19.64 2.19
CA PRO A 165 -54.32 -20.04 2.41
C PRO A 165 -54.55 -21.39 1.75
N ARG A 166 -55.02 -22.37 2.53
CA ARG A 166 -55.45 -23.66 1.96
C ARG A 166 -56.59 -23.41 0.96
N PRO A 167 -56.62 -24.09 -0.19
CA PRO A 167 -57.78 -24.06 -1.07
C PRO A 167 -59.01 -24.46 -0.25
N VAL A 168 -60.04 -23.62 -0.28
CA VAL A 168 -61.34 -23.92 0.33
C VAL A 168 -61.94 -25.06 -0.47
N GLU A 169 -62.04 -26.24 0.14
CA GLU A 169 -62.83 -27.35 -0.39
C GLU A 169 -64.30 -26.91 -0.44
N ILE A 170 -64.81 -26.68 -1.64
CA ILE A 170 -66.22 -26.40 -1.87
C ILE A 170 -66.94 -27.74 -1.75
N PRO A 171 -67.90 -27.92 -0.83
CA PRO A 171 -68.70 -29.13 -0.77
C PRO A 171 -69.51 -29.24 -2.07
N GLU A 172 -69.36 -30.34 -2.79
CA GLU A 172 -70.25 -30.69 -3.88
C GLU A 172 -71.64 -31.00 -3.29
N SER A 173 -72.62 -30.13 -3.60
CA SER A 173 -74.06 -30.42 -3.51
C SER A 173 -74.84 -29.53 -4.47
#